data_AF-A0A917EYT3-F1
#
_entry.id   AF-A0A917EYT3-F1
#
_cell.length_a   1.000
_cell.length_b   1.000
_cell.length_c   1.000
_cell.angle_alpha   90.00
_cell.angle_beta   90.00
_cell.angle_gamma   90.00
#
_symmetry.space_group_name_H-M   'P 1'
#
loop_
_entity.id
_entity.type
_entity.pdbx_description
1 polymer ?
#
loop_
_entity_poly.entity_id
_entity_poly.type
_entity_poly.pdbx_seq_one_letter_code
_entity_poly.pdbx_strand_id
1 'polypeptide(L)'
;MKIISIVREPVSRNLSMYFQAFHVPLMDINSSTDNRQESNTNLQAFRNDFFNKFNHHYGVNWFDDEFKKTWGIDIYEYPFHKEEGYTVIEKGNVEVLLLKMEKLNDSEEVIRDFLEMEEFTLKNENMGDKKWYQSVYREFKQNIEPSEEYLDDLYRSKYMDHFYTKEETEAFMAKYRNETPSSKVTLP
;
A
#
# COMPACT_ATOMS: atom_id res chain seq x y z
N MET A 1 -2.70 18.40 -19.21
CA MET A 1 -1.71 18.09 -18.15
C MET A 1 -2.02 16.68 -17.69
N LYS A 2 -1.04 15.78 -17.77
CA LYS A 2 -1.22 14.36 -17.45
C LYS A 2 -0.65 14.05 -16.08
N ILE A 3 -1.44 13.37 -15.25
CA ILE A 3 -1.08 12.96 -13.90
C ILE A 3 -1.24 11.45 -13.83
N ILE A 4 -0.22 10.76 -13.31
CA ILE A 4 -0.33 9.34 -12.96
C ILE A 4 -0.32 9.26 -11.45
N SER A 5 -1.33 8.60 -10.87
CA SER A 5 -1.40 8.34 -9.43
C SER A 5 -1.74 6.87 -9.18
N ILE A 6 -1.25 6.35 -8.07
CA ILE A 6 -1.31 4.92 -7.75
C ILE A 6 -2.17 4.72 -6.50
N VAL A 7 -3.07 3.75 -6.56
CA VAL A 7 -3.76 3.18 -5.40
C VAL A 7 -3.03 1.90 -5.00
N ARG A 8 -2.92 1.67 -3.71
CA ARG A 8 -2.26 0.49 -3.15
C ARG A 8 -3.03 -0.01 -1.93
N GLU A 9 -3.03 -1.32 -1.73
CA GLU A 9 -3.60 -1.97 -0.56
C GLU A 9 -2.98 -1.34 0.73
N PRO A 10 -3.81 -0.90 1.70
CA PRO A 10 -3.40 0.04 2.73
C PRO A 10 -2.34 -0.51 3.70
N VAL A 11 -2.39 -1.78 4.08
CA VAL A 11 -1.43 -2.39 5.02
C VAL A 11 -0.06 -2.54 4.37
N SER A 12 0.02 -3.08 3.15
CA SER A 12 1.29 -3.19 2.43
C SER A 12 1.88 -1.82 2.09
N ARG A 13 1.04 -0.83 1.80
CA ARG A 13 1.45 0.57 1.66
C ARG A 13 2.06 1.10 2.95
N ASN A 14 1.37 0.93 4.09
CA ASN A 14 1.82 1.43 5.39
C ASN A 14 3.14 0.78 5.80
N LEU A 15 3.28 -0.54 5.63
CA LEU A 15 4.55 -1.25 5.82
C LEU A 15 5.66 -0.65 4.96
N SER A 16 5.40 -0.45 3.67
CA SER A 16 6.38 0.13 2.75
C SER A 16 6.78 1.55 3.16
N MET A 17 5.83 2.38 3.60
CA MET A 17 6.06 3.76 3.99
C MET A 17 6.83 3.88 5.32
N TYR A 18 6.46 3.07 6.31
CA TYR A 18 7.15 3.04 7.60
C TYR A 18 8.64 2.71 7.40
N PHE A 19 8.95 1.72 6.56
CA PHE A 19 10.34 1.37 6.27
C PHE A 19 11.02 2.30 5.26
N GLN A 20 10.29 3.05 4.44
CA GLN A 20 10.89 4.11 3.62
C GLN A 20 11.53 5.19 4.51
N ALA A 21 10.89 5.51 5.64
CA ALA A 21 11.35 6.48 6.63
C ALA A 21 12.09 5.85 7.83
N PHE A 22 12.58 4.61 7.70
CA PHE A 22 13.06 3.78 8.83
C PHE A 22 14.15 4.41 9.73
N HIS A 23 14.89 5.39 9.23
CA HIS A 23 15.88 6.11 10.03
C HIS A 23 15.24 6.90 11.19
N VAL A 24 14.02 7.42 11.04
CA VAL A 24 13.30 8.17 12.07
C VAL A 24 12.93 7.26 13.27
N PRO A 25 12.17 6.16 13.10
CA PRO A 25 11.84 5.29 14.22
C PRO A 25 13.09 4.63 14.82
N LEU A 26 14.12 4.34 14.02
CA LEU A 26 15.39 3.83 14.55
C LEU A 26 16.06 4.83 15.51
N MET A 27 16.13 6.11 15.13
CA MET A 27 16.73 7.15 15.98
C MET A 27 15.92 7.33 17.28
N ASP A 28 14.60 7.38 17.18
CA ASP A 28 13.72 7.53 18.35
C ASP A 28 13.87 6.35 19.31
N ILE A 29 13.83 5.12 18.82
CA ILE A 29 13.96 3.91 19.65
C ILE A 29 15.36 3.80 20.28
N ASN A 30 16.41 4.19 19.57
CA ASN A 30 17.78 4.23 20.10
C ASN A 30 18.00 5.35 21.12
N SER A 31 17.18 6.40 21.10
CA SER A 31 17.27 7.50 22.07
C SER A 31 16.67 7.14 23.44
N SER A 32 15.72 6.21 23.46
CA SER A 32 14.99 5.80 24.67
C SER A 32 15.45 4.46 25.28
N THR A 33 16.33 3.72 24.59
CA THR A 33 16.63 2.31 24.92
C THR A 33 18.11 1.99 24.65
N ASP A 34 18.85 1.45 25.64
CA ASP A 34 20.27 1.07 25.48
C ASP A 34 20.38 -0.25 24.69
N ASN A 35 20.69 -0.14 23.40
CA ASN A 35 20.52 -1.20 22.40
C ASN A 35 21.82 -1.92 22.02
N ARG A 36 22.81 -1.96 22.93
CA ARG A 36 24.12 -2.60 22.68
C ARG A 36 24.14 -4.12 22.85
N GLN A 37 23.04 -4.74 23.30
CA GLN A 37 22.93 -6.19 23.47
C GLN A 37 21.96 -6.75 22.42
N GLU A 38 22.54 -7.33 21.36
CA GLU A 38 21.81 -8.04 20.31
C GLU A 38 21.21 -9.34 20.86
N SER A 39 19.90 -9.51 20.77
CA SER A 39 19.36 -10.83 20.37
C SER A 39 17.87 -10.86 20.06
N ASN A 40 16.98 -10.00 20.59
CA ASN A 40 15.54 -10.11 20.26
C ASN A 40 14.66 -8.86 20.48
N THR A 41 15.25 -7.69 20.79
CA THR A 41 14.48 -6.62 21.45
C THR A 41 13.92 -5.54 20.51
N ASN A 42 14.39 -5.43 19.27
CA ASN A 42 13.99 -4.31 18.39
C ASN A 42 12.68 -4.55 17.62
N LEU A 43 12.33 -5.80 17.32
CA LEU A 43 11.13 -6.08 16.51
C LEU A 43 9.85 -5.68 17.24
N GLN A 44 9.75 -5.98 18.54
CA GLN A 44 8.62 -5.53 19.36
C GLN A 44 8.55 -4.01 19.47
N ALA A 45 9.69 -3.32 19.64
CA ALA A 45 9.73 -1.87 19.68
C ALA A 45 9.24 -1.25 18.35
N PHE A 46 9.70 -1.77 17.21
CA PHE A 46 9.21 -1.33 15.90
C PHE A 46 7.74 -1.65 15.68
N ARG A 47 7.21 -2.77 16.21
CA ARG A 47 5.78 -3.10 16.11
C ARG A 47 4.96 -2.10 16.90
N ASN A 48 5.39 -1.83 18.14
CA ASN A 48 4.74 -0.86 19.00
C ASN A 48 4.77 0.54 18.39
N ASP A 49 5.89 0.95 17.79
CA ASP A 49 6.01 2.23 17.10
C ASP A 49 5.10 2.29 15.87
N PHE A 50 5.13 1.25 15.02
CA PHE A 50 4.27 1.13 13.85
C PHE A 50 2.80 1.29 14.25
N PHE A 51 2.26 0.44 15.12
CA PHE A 51 0.83 0.44 15.43
C PHE A 51 0.34 1.65 16.25
N ASN A 52 1.20 2.29 17.05
CA ASN A 52 0.76 3.36 17.95
C ASN A 52 1.16 4.78 17.51
N LYS A 53 2.16 4.93 16.64
CA LYS A 53 2.64 6.25 16.21
C LYS A 53 2.50 6.52 14.72
N PHE A 54 2.55 5.48 13.89
CA PHE A 54 2.42 5.68 12.44
C PHE A 54 1.00 6.09 12.08
N ASN A 55 0.84 7.10 11.23
CA ASN A 55 -0.47 7.48 10.72
C ASN A 55 -0.94 6.46 9.66
N HIS A 56 -1.73 5.49 10.10
CA HIS A 56 -2.22 4.42 9.23
C HIS A 56 -3.27 4.87 8.22
N HIS A 57 -4.03 5.93 8.53
CA HIS A 57 -5.10 6.44 7.67
C HIS A 57 -4.63 7.38 6.56
N TYR A 58 -3.41 7.89 6.64
CA TYR A 58 -2.88 8.83 5.65
C TYR A 58 -3.03 8.32 4.22
N GLY A 59 -2.81 7.01 3.99
CA GLY A 59 -2.96 6.42 2.66
C GLY A 59 -4.39 6.39 2.15
N VAL A 60 -5.34 5.96 2.98
CA VAL A 60 -6.76 5.83 2.59
C VAL A 60 -7.46 7.18 2.46
N ASN A 61 -6.97 8.21 3.15
CA ASN A 61 -7.54 9.57 3.10
C ASN A 61 -6.82 10.49 2.09
N TRP A 62 -5.70 10.07 1.51
CA TRP A 62 -4.86 10.93 0.67
C TRP A 62 -5.61 11.60 -0.48
N PHE A 63 -6.57 10.90 -1.09
CA PHE A 63 -7.33 11.45 -2.21
C PHE A 63 -8.26 12.59 -1.80
N ASP A 64 -8.85 12.55 -0.62
CA ASP A 64 -9.65 13.68 -0.10
C ASP A 64 -8.77 14.80 0.42
N ASP A 65 -7.74 14.43 1.16
CA ASP A 65 -6.96 15.38 1.94
C ASP A 65 -5.94 16.13 1.09
N GLU A 66 -5.38 15.52 0.06
CA GLU A 66 -4.31 16.09 -0.74
C GLU A 66 -4.73 16.22 -2.21
N PHE A 67 -5.18 15.12 -2.83
CA PHE A 67 -5.43 15.10 -4.28
C PHE A 67 -6.57 16.04 -4.68
N LYS A 68 -7.72 15.94 -4.01
CA LYS A 68 -8.89 16.79 -4.26
C LYS A 68 -8.58 18.26 -3.99
N LYS A 69 -7.87 18.57 -2.90
CA LYS A 69 -7.47 19.95 -2.56
C LYS A 69 -6.52 20.54 -3.59
N THR A 70 -5.60 19.72 -4.12
CA THR A 70 -4.57 20.16 -5.10
C THR A 70 -5.16 20.34 -6.49
N TRP A 71 -5.97 19.40 -6.97
CA TRP A 71 -6.41 19.35 -8.37
C TRP A 71 -7.88 19.69 -8.59
N GLY A 72 -8.67 19.85 -7.53
CA GLY A 72 -10.12 20.08 -7.64
C GLY A 72 -10.88 18.89 -8.25
N ILE A 73 -10.28 17.69 -8.23
CA ILE A 73 -10.84 16.45 -8.75
C ILE A 73 -11.18 15.56 -7.56
N ASP A 74 -12.47 15.30 -7.35
CA ASP A 74 -12.91 14.25 -6.43
C ASP A 74 -12.89 12.93 -7.18
N ILE A 75 -11.90 12.08 -6.90
CA ILE A 75 -11.75 10.82 -7.62
C ILE A 75 -12.91 9.86 -7.37
N TYR A 76 -13.62 10.00 -6.25
CA TYR A 76 -14.70 9.08 -5.87
C TYR A 76 -15.97 9.31 -6.69
N GLU A 77 -16.06 10.44 -7.41
CA GLU A 77 -17.16 10.74 -8.33
C GLU A 77 -17.05 9.99 -9.66
N TYR A 78 -15.89 9.38 -9.95
CA TYR A 78 -15.62 8.68 -11.21
C TYR A 78 -15.58 7.17 -11.00
N PRO A 79 -16.13 6.36 -11.92
CA PRO A 79 -16.06 4.92 -11.79
C PRO A 79 -14.61 4.42 -11.89
N PHE A 80 -14.27 3.42 -11.07
CA PHE A 80 -13.01 2.72 -11.14
C PHE A 80 -13.21 1.30 -11.64
N HIS A 81 -12.47 0.91 -12.69
CA HIS A 81 -12.51 -0.43 -13.24
C HIS A 81 -11.66 -1.35 -12.37
N LYS A 82 -12.27 -1.87 -11.29
CA LYS A 82 -11.57 -2.62 -10.23
C LYS A 82 -10.84 -3.85 -10.77
N GLU A 83 -11.46 -4.59 -11.68
CA GLU A 83 -10.89 -5.81 -12.24
C GLU A 83 -9.75 -5.51 -13.22
N GLU A 84 -9.85 -4.43 -13.98
CA GLU A 84 -8.78 -3.96 -14.87
C GLU A 84 -7.66 -3.29 -14.06
N GLY A 85 -8.00 -2.76 -12.88
CA GLY A 85 -7.10 -2.12 -11.94
C GLY A 85 -6.70 -0.70 -12.33
N TYR A 86 -7.45 -0.04 -13.23
CA TYR A 86 -7.15 1.33 -13.61
C TYR A 86 -8.38 2.10 -14.08
N THR A 87 -8.28 3.44 -14.12
CA THR A 87 -9.24 4.30 -14.84
C THR A 87 -8.52 5.55 -15.32
N VAL A 88 -9.03 6.16 -16.39
CA VAL A 88 -8.57 7.47 -16.86
C VAL A 88 -9.69 8.48 -16.61
N ILE A 89 -9.36 9.55 -15.88
CA ILE A 89 -10.29 10.63 -15.56
C ILE A 89 -9.88 11.86 -16.36
N GLU A 90 -10.84 12.42 -17.10
CA GLU A 90 -10.65 13.67 -17.82
C GLU A 90 -11.52 14.77 -17.18
N LYS A 91 -10.89 15.87 -16.75
CA LYS A 91 -11.59 17.04 -16.21
C LYS A 91 -10.91 18.33 -16.68
N GLY A 92 -11.54 18.99 -17.64
CA GLY A 92 -11.00 20.22 -18.23
C GLY A 92 -9.70 19.95 -18.96
N ASN A 93 -8.60 20.56 -18.51
CA ASN A 93 -7.26 20.39 -19.08
C ASN A 93 -6.38 19.39 -18.31
N VAL A 94 -6.97 18.63 -17.38
CA VAL A 94 -6.28 17.62 -16.57
C VAL A 94 -6.79 16.23 -16.92
N GLU A 95 -5.84 15.33 -17.16
CA GLU A 95 -6.07 13.90 -17.36
C GLU A 95 -5.34 13.16 -16.24
N VAL A 96 -6.04 12.24 -15.58
CA VAL A 96 -5.50 11.46 -14.45
C VAL A 96 -5.64 9.98 -14.77
N LEU A 97 -4.50 9.29 -14.87
CA LEU A 97 -4.46 7.84 -14.85
C LEU A 97 -4.33 7.37 -13.39
N LEU A 98 -5.34 6.67 -12.90
CA LEU A 98 -5.31 5.97 -11.62
C LEU A 98 -5.02 4.49 -11.84
N LEU A 99 -4.04 3.93 -11.13
CA LEU A 99 -3.58 2.54 -11.28
C LEU A 99 -3.48 1.82 -9.94
N LYS A 100 -3.84 0.54 -9.89
CA LYS A 100 -3.50 -0.34 -8.77
C LYS A 100 -2.02 -0.69 -8.82
N MET A 101 -1.34 -0.52 -7.69
CA MET A 101 0.02 -1.01 -7.49
C MET A 101 0.10 -2.52 -7.73
N GLU A 102 -0.95 -3.25 -7.34
CA GLU A 102 -1.04 -4.70 -7.48
C GLU A 102 -1.05 -5.16 -8.94
N LYS A 103 -1.39 -4.27 -9.90
CA LYS A 103 -1.43 -4.55 -11.35
C LYS A 103 -0.38 -3.79 -12.15
N LEU A 104 0.54 -3.10 -11.47
CA LEU A 104 1.47 -2.19 -12.12
C LEU A 104 2.35 -2.89 -13.18
N ASN A 105 2.79 -4.12 -12.92
CA ASN A 105 3.59 -4.90 -13.87
C ASN A 105 2.84 -5.21 -15.17
N ASP A 106 1.51 -5.25 -15.14
CA ASP A 106 0.64 -5.52 -16.29
C ASP A 106 0.13 -4.23 -16.94
N SER A 107 0.55 -3.06 -16.43
CA SER A 107 0.02 -1.75 -16.84
C SER A 107 0.92 -1.00 -17.82
N GLU A 108 1.95 -1.65 -18.38
CA GLU A 108 2.91 -1.00 -19.30
C GLU A 108 2.21 -0.37 -20.51
N GLU A 109 1.31 -1.11 -21.17
CA GLU A 109 0.56 -0.61 -22.32
C GLU A 109 -0.38 0.53 -21.94
N VAL A 110 -1.07 0.42 -20.80
CA VAL A 110 -1.96 1.48 -20.30
C VAL A 110 -1.19 2.77 -20.05
N ILE A 111 -0.01 2.68 -19.43
CA ILE A 111 0.84 3.85 -19.17
C ILE A 111 1.38 4.43 -20.49
N ARG A 112 1.86 3.58 -21.40
CA ARG A 112 2.34 3.99 -22.73
C ARG A 112 1.27 4.79 -23.48
N ASP A 113 0.07 4.23 -23.55
CA ASP A 113 -1.05 4.78 -24.30
C ASP A 113 -1.52 6.09 -23.65
N PHE A 114 -1.61 6.13 -22.32
CA PHE A 114 -1.92 7.35 -21.58
C PHE A 114 -0.87 8.45 -21.81
N LEU A 115 0.41 8.10 -21.91
CA LEU A 115 1.48 9.06 -22.18
C LEU A 115 1.62 9.44 -23.66
N GLU A 116 0.87 8.80 -24.56
CA GLU A 116 0.98 8.96 -26.03
C GLU A 116 2.41 8.71 -26.54
N MET A 117 3.06 7.67 -26.01
CA MET A 117 4.43 7.31 -26.39
C MET A 117 4.44 6.15 -27.38
N GLU A 118 5.27 6.24 -28.42
CA GLU A 118 5.47 5.12 -29.37
C GLU A 118 6.20 3.94 -28.71
N GLU A 119 7.20 4.25 -27.89
CA GLU A 119 7.98 3.26 -27.14
C GLU A 119 8.01 3.62 -25.65
N PHE A 120 7.61 2.68 -24.81
CA PHE A 120 7.67 2.80 -23.36
C PHE A 120 8.03 1.43 -22.77
N THR A 121 8.84 1.41 -21.73
CA THR A 121 9.18 0.18 -21.00
C THR A 121 9.17 0.48 -19.52
N LEU A 122 8.35 -0.27 -18.78
CA LEU A 122 8.26 -0.18 -17.33
C LEU A 122 9.44 -0.95 -16.71
N LYS A 123 10.32 -0.22 -16.04
CA LYS A 123 11.46 -0.81 -15.32
C LYS A 123 11.21 -0.81 -13.81
N ASN A 124 11.39 -1.98 -13.20
CA ASN A 124 11.29 -2.15 -11.75
C ASN A 124 12.63 -1.79 -11.07
N GLU A 125 12.77 -0.55 -10.59
CA GLU A 125 13.99 -0.09 -9.88
C GLU A 125 13.85 -0.02 -8.35
N ASN A 126 12.63 -0.09 -7.81
CA ASN A 126 12.34 0.02 -6.37
C ASN A 126 12.20 -1.35 -5.66
N MET A 127 12.99 -2.34 -6.06
CA MET A 127 13.11 -3.57 -5.26
C MET A 127 13.85 -3.20 -3.96
N GLY A 128 13.13 -3.07 -2.85
CA GLY A 128 13.66 -2.75 -1.52
C GLY A 128 14.75 -3.72 -1.00
N ASP A 129 15.09 -4.72 -1.80
CA ASP A 129 16.08 -5.76 -1.57
C ASP A 129 17.54 -5.27 -1.46
N LYS A 130 17.82 -3.98 -1.70
CA LYS A 130 19.18 -3.41 -1.59
C LYS A 130 19.40 -2.51 -0.37
N LYS A 131 18.42 -2.34 0.51
CA LYS A 131 18.53 -1.40 1.64
C LYS A 131 19.09 -2.10 2.89
N TRP A 132 19.89 -1.38 3.68
CA TRP A 132 20.58 -1.91 4.88
C TRP A 132 19.64 -2.53 5.93
N TYR A 133 18.35 -2.19 5.89
CA TYR A 133 17.31 -2.69 6.78
C TYR A 133 16.45 -3.83 6.18
N GLN A 134 16.85 -4.42 5.05
CA GLN A 134 16.06 -5.44 4.36
C GLN A 134 15.73 -6.65 5.25
N SER A 135 16.69 -7.12 6.05
CA SER A 135 16.49 -8.24 6.98
C SER A 135 15.39 -7.93 7.99
N VAL A 136 15.47 -6.77 8.64
CA VAL A 136 14.48 -6.30 9.63
C VAL A 136 13.11 -6.10 8.97
N TYR A 137 13.06 -5.52 7.78
CA TYR A 137 11.81 -5.36 7.04
C TYR A 137 11.16 -6.70 6.70
N ARG A 138 11.95 -7.67 6.22
CA ARG A 138 11.46 -9.00 5.88
C ARG A 138 10.91 -9.72 7.11
N GLU A 139 11.65 -9.69 8.21
CA GLU A 139 11.23 -10.28 9.48
C GLU A 139 9.98 -9.62 10.04
N PHE A 140 9.90 -8.29 10.01
CA PHE A 140 8.73 -7.53 10.41
C PHE A 140 7.50 -7.90 9.60
N LYS A 141 7.64 -7.94 8.27
CA LYS A 141 6.55 -8.29 7.36
C LYS A 141 6.07 -9.74 7.54
N GLN A 142 6.98 -10.68 7.80
CA GLN A 142 6.65 -12.09 8.00
C GLN A 142 5.94 -12.35 9.33
N ASN A 143 6.23 -11.54 10.34
CA ASN A 143 5.69 -11.69 11.68
C ASN A 143 4.81 -10.49 12.08
N ILE A 144 4.14 -9.84 11.13
CA ILE A 144 3.19 -8.79 11.47
C ILE A 144 1.91 -9.45 11.97
N GLU A 145 1.40 -8.98 13.12
CA GLU A 145 0.18 -9.49 13.75
C GLU A 145 -0.77 -8.31 13.97
N PRO A 146 -1.40 -7.79 12.90
CA PRO A 146 -2.37 -6.70 13.04
C PRO A 146 -3.61 -7.20 13.81
N SER A 147 -4.21 -6.34 14.63
CA SER A 147 -5.48 -6.66 15.27
C SER A 147 -6.62 -6.68 14.23
N GLU A 148 -7.69 -7.41 14.52
CA GLU A 148 -8.91 -7.37 13.71
C GLU A 148 -9.45 -5.95 13.58
N GLU A 149 -9.42 -5.17 14.65
CA GLU A 149 -9.83 -3.76 14.65
C GLU A 149 -8.99 -2.93 13.66
N TYR A 150 -7.67 -3.12 13.63
CA TYR A 150 -6.78 -2.43 12.70
C TYR A 150 -7.11 -2.79 11.24
N LEU A 151 -7.39 -4.07 10.97
CA LEU A 151 -7.78 -4.51 9.64
C LEU A 151 -9.15 -3.94 9.27
N ASP A 152 -10.18 -4.11 10.11
CA ASP A 152 -11.51 -3.59 9.83
C ASP A 152 -11.50 -2.07 9.57
N ASP A 153 -10.74 -1.31 10.35
CA ASP A 153 -10.62 0.14 10.24
C ASP A 153 -10.05 0.60 8.88
N LEU A 154 -9.04 -0.10 8.33
CA LEU A 154 -8.48 0.21 7.02
C LEU A 154 -9.31 -0.39 5.86
N TYR A 155 -9.83 -1.60 6.04
CA TYR A 155 -10.47 -2.37 4.97
C TYR A 155 -11.94 -2.03 4.77
N ARG A 156 -12.63 -1.50 5.79
CA ARG A 156 -14.00 -0.96 5.68
C ARG A 156 -14.00 0.53 5.39
N SER A 157 -13.08 0.97 4.55
CA SER A 157 -12.96 2.35 4.12
C SER A 157 -13.59 2.56 2.76
N LYS A 158 -14.09 3.78 2.51
CA LYS A 158 -14.54 4.18 1.17
C LYS A 158 -13.46 3.99 0.10
N TYR A 159 -12.19 4.06 0.50
CA TYR A 159 -11.05 3.81 -0.36
C TYR A 159 -11.06 2.35 -0.87
N MET A 160 -11.22 1.38 0.03
CA MET A 160 -11.30 -0.02 -0.36
C MET A 160 -12.58 -0.31 -1.16
N ASP A 161 -13.72 0.23 -0.72
CA ASP A 161 -14.99 0.07 -1.44
C ASP A 161 -14.95 0.64 -2.86
N HIS A 162 -14.15 1.67 -3.11
CA HIS A 162 -14.07 2.30 -4.42
C HIS A 162 -13.06 1.61 -5.35
N PHE A 163 -11.88 1.26 -4.84
CA PHE A 163 -10.78 0.77 -5.68
C PHE A 163 -10.69 -0.75 -5.76
N TYR A 164 -11.15 -1.48 -4.75
CA TYR A 164 -10.96 -2.92 -4.65
C TYR A 164 -12.27 -3.68 -4.71
N THR A 165 -12.21 -4.91 -5.24
CA THR A 165 -13.34 -5.84 -5.24
C THR A 165 -13.48 -6.44 -3.84
N LYS A 166 -14.63 -7.09 -3.60
CA LYS A 166 -14.85 -7.76 -2.31
C LYS A 166 -13.88 -8.93 -2.17
N GLU A 167 -13.69 -9.67 -3.25
CA GLU A 167 -12.80 -10.81 -3.36
C GLU A 167 -11.34 -10.43 -3.09
N GLU A 168 -10.88 -9.29 -3.62
CA GLU A 168 -9.55 -8.75 -3.32
C GLU A 168 -9.43 -8.36 -1.83
N THR A 169 -10.42 -7.65 -1.31
CA THR A 169 -10.44 -7.20 0.09
C THR A 169 -10.38 -8.39 1.04
N GLU A 170 -11.21 -9.42 0.80
CA GLU A 170 -11.22 -10.66 1.59
C GLU A 170 -9.88 -11.40 1.49
N ALA A 171 -9.29 -11.51 0.30
CA ALA A 171 -7.99 -12.16 0.11
C ALA A 171 -6.87 -11.42 0.87
N PHE A 172 -6.90 -10.09 0.88
CA PHE A 172 -5.96 -9.29 1.64
C PHE A 172 -6.13 -9.46 3.15
N MET A 173 -7.37 -9.44 3.66
CA MET A 173 -7.62 -9.69 5.08
C MET A 173 -7.17 -11.09 5.51
N ALA A 174 -7.53 -12.12 4.75
CA ALA A 174 -7.14 -13.52 5.03
C ALA A 174 -5.62 -13.69 5.12
N LYS A 175 -4.88 -13.04 4.21
CA LYS A 175 -3.40 -13.00 4.23
C LYS A 175 -2.84 -12.47 5.56
N TYR A 176 -3.48 -11.48 6.17
CA TYR A 176 -3.01 -10.89 7.44
C TYR A 176 -3.55 -11.61 8.68
N ARG A 177 -4.62 -12.38 8.56
CA ARG A 177 -5.15 -13.24 9.61
C ARG A 177 -4.37 -14.54 9.80
N ASN A 178 -3.39 -14.82 8.93
CA ASN A 178 -2.74 -16.13 8.82
C ASN A 178 -3.74 -17.28 8.57
N GLU A 179 -4.90 -16.96 7.98
CA GLU A 179 -5.84 -17.96 7.51
C GLU A 179 -5.20 -18.61 6.28
N THR A 180 -4.71 -19.85 6.43
CA THR A 180 -4.27 -20.63 5.27
C THR A 180 -5.47 -20.77 4.34
N PRO A 181 -5.35 -20.57 3.01
CA PRO A 181 -6.45 -20.87 2.09
C PRO A 181 -6.86 -22.31 2.34
N SER A 182 -8.09 -22.52 2.84
CA SER A 182 -8.60 -23.86 3.12
C SER A 182 -8.40 -24.71 1.87
N SER A 183 -7.48 -25.67 1.95
CA SER A 183 -7.30 -26.67 0.90
C SER A 183 -8.66 -27.31 0.65
N LYS A 184 -9.04 -27.30 -0.63
CA LYS A 184 -10.27 -27.87 -1.21
C LYS A 184 -10.81 -29.04 -0.38
N VAL A 185 -12.07 -28.90 0.06
CA VAL A 185 -12.88 -30.03 0.51
C VAL A 185 -12.98 -31.00 -0.67
N THR A 186 -12.22 -32.09 -0.62
CA THR A 186 -12.46 -33.27 -1.45
C THR A 186 -13.75 -33.90 -0.90
N LEU A 187 -14.85 -33.75 -1.63
CA LEU A 187 -16.09 -34.48 -1.34
C LEU A 187 -15.93 -35.95 -1.78
N PRO A 188 -16.59 -36.88 -1.07
CA PRO A 188 -16.44 -38.32 -1.24
C PRO A 188 -16.96 -38.86 -2.57
#